data_AF-A0Y6X1-F1
#
_entry.id   AF-A0Y6X1-F1
#
_cell.length_a   1.000
_cell.length_b   1.000
_cell.length_c   1.000
_cell.angle_alpha   90.00
_cell.angle_beta   90.00
_cell.angle_gamma   90.00
#
_symmetry.space_group_name_H-M   'P 1'
#
loop_
_entity.id
_entity.type
_entity.pdbx_description
1 polymer ?
#
loop_
_entity_poly.entity_id
_entity_poly.type
_entity_poly.pdbx_seq_one_letter_code
_entity_poly.pdbx_strand_id
1 'polypeptide(L)'
;MDVLSIQGAQERTKNSWLLFTTFTILANNFLPLSVALVSCRGFVKKFALAISILALVVFYFITKEHSEIEKFSDKNDSENAVSKDLKRKEKSTIETDIGVSELASAEEYLLEAKEIRRCSAIPKTQDELDKWMSKVNEVGEPYEYIEEVLSRFERCSQFNFISDDFVELLFKAIELGSDNAVAELWAVSDREYFQSKGLDELSREDTIKQRVKFNKLKYRLSESVALTGGEQSILRLVKEYQNYDPDTGNPNYLKVIAYADFGLKIVEDNDIYLKLDFIKQRIHQNMEFQDIEQAQMLTEKLLNKFGESGN
;
A
#
# COMPACT_ATOMS: atom_id res chain seq x y z
N MET A 1 -37.98 55.83 -48.01
CA MET A 1 -37.18 55.73 -49.23
C MET A 1 -36.47 54.39 -49.20
N ASP A 2 -37.10 53.42 -49.86
CA ASP A 2 -36.58 52.28 -50.67
C ASP A 2 -35.25 51.64 -50.24
N VAL A 3 -35.17 50.36 -49.85
CA VAL A 3 -35.43 49.08 -50.56
C VAL A 3 -34.48 48.82 -51.75
N LEU A 4 -33.83 47.64 -51.69
CA LEU A 4 -32.89 46.93 -52.61
C LEU A 4 -31.47 46.88 -52.02
N SER A 5 -30.77 45.75 -51.86
CA SER A 5 -30.87 44.45 -52.52
C SER A 5 -30.24 43.35 -51.64
N ILE A 6 -31.02 42.30 -51.35
CA ILE A 6 -30.59 41.00 -50.83
C ILE A 6 -30.52 40.08 -52.05
N GLN A 7 -29.34 39.75 -52.56
CA GLN A 7 -29.18 38.65 -53.53
C GLN A 7 -27.73 38.15 -53.76
N GLY A 8 -26.84 38.26 -52.78
CA GLY A 8 -25.42 37.89 -52.95
C GLY A 8 -24.81 36.92 -51.92
N ALA A 9 -25.52 36.55 -50.85
CA ALA A 9 -24.90 35.85 -49.71
C ALA A 9 -25.55 34.51 -49.32
N GLN A 10 -26.51 34.00 -50.11
CA GLN A 10 -27.25 32.77 -49.79
C GLN A 10 -26.93 31.57 -50.71
N GLU A 11 -25.81 31.63 -51.43
CA GLU A 11 -25.41 30.59 -52.40
C GLU A 11 -24.03 29.94 -52.11
N ARG A 12 -23.35 30.33 -51.02
CA ARG A 12 -22.11 29.67 -50.56
C ARG A 12 -22.29 28.66 -49.43
N THR A 13 -23.51 28.49 -48.88
CA THR A 13 -23.76 27.57 -47.75
C THR A 13 -24.46 26.27 -48.15
N LYS A 14 -24.87 26.09 -49.41
CA LYS A 14 -25.53 24.84 -49.87
C LYS A 14 -24.60 23.77 -50.47
N ASN A 15 -23.36 24.12 -50.84
CA ASN A 15 -22.40 23.15 -51.38
C ASN A 15 -21.47 22.51 -50.33
N SER A 16 -21.53 22.94 -49.07
CA SER A 16 -20.74 22.31 -47.99
C SER A 16 -21.48 21.18 -47.26
N TRP A 17 -22.80 21.03 -47.46
CA TRP A 17 -23.63 20.01 -46.81
C TRP A 17 -23.82 18.72 -47.61
N LEU A 18 -23.42 18.71 -48.89
CA LEU A 18 -23.47 17.52 -49.76
C LEU A 18 -22.14 16.73 -49.84
N LEU A 19 -21.06 17.25 -49.25
CA LEU A 19 -19.76 16.58 -49.18
C LEU A 19 -19.47 15.90 -47.83
N PHE A 20 -20.30 16.13 -46.80
CA PHE A 20 -20.15 15.47 -45.50
C PHE A 20 -21.07 14.26 -45.28
N THR A 21 -22.06 14.04 -46.15
CA THR A 21 -23.01 12.92 -46.06
C THR A 21 -22.64 11.71 -46.91
N THR A 22 -21.59 11.80 -47.74
CA THR A 22 -21.06 10.68 -48.55
C THR A 22 -19.85 9.98 -47.92
N PHE A 23 -19.23 10.55 -46.89
CA PHE A 23 -18.14 9.88 -46.14
C PHE A 23 -18.64 8.89 -45.07
N THR A 24 -19.92 8.95 -44.71
CA THR A 24 -20.49 8.16 -43.61
C THR A 24 -21.16 6.84 -44.04
N ILE A 25 -21.27 6.58 -45.35
CA ILE A 25 -21.92 5.35 -45.86
C ILE A 25 -20.92 4.31 -46.40
N LEU A 26 -19.63 4.66 -46.59
CA LEU A 26 -18.61 3.68 -47.01
C LEU A 26 -17.81 3.03 -45.86
N ALA A 27 -17.98 3.48 -44.62
CA ALA A 27 -17.24 2.92 -43.47
C ALA A 27 -17.98 1.79 -42.74
N ASN A 28 -19.22 1.45 -43.12
CA ASN A 28 -20.08 0.53 -42.37
C ASN A 28 -20.29 -0.86 -43.01
N ASN A 29 -19.47 -1.24 -43.99
CA ASN A 29 -19.52 -2.58 -44.63
C ASN A 29 -18.19 -3.36 -44.57
N PHE A 30 -17.32 -3.06 -43.60
CA PHE A 30 -16.10 -3.84 -43.33
C PHE A 30 -16.13 -4.44 -41.90
N LEU A 31 -17.14 -5.26 -41.62
CA LEU A 31 -17.02 -6.45 -40.76
C LEU A 31 -17.01 -7.66 -41.71
N PRO A 32 -16.25 -8.77 -41.55
CA PRO A 32 -15.36 -9.19 -40.46
C PRO A 32 -14.11 -9.97 -40.98
N LEU A 33 -12.91 -9.40 -41.01
CA LEU A 33 -11.68 -10.16 -41.36
C LEU A 33 -10.54 -10.04 -40.33
N SER A 34 -10.70 -9.20 -39.31
CA SER A 34 -9.69 -9.03 -38.25
C SER A 34 -9.88 -10.01 -37.07
N VAL A 35 -11.03 -10.67 -36.93
CA VAL A 35 -11.30 -11.59 -35.81
C VAL A 35 -10.67 -12.98 -36.04
N ALA A 36 -10.41 -13.38 -37.29
CA ALA A 36 -9.76 -14.66 -37.59
C ALA A 36 -8.23 -14.65 -37.41
N LEU A 37 -7.56 -13.48 -37.51
CA LEU A 37 -6.10 -13.37 -37.38
C LEU A 37 -5.61 -13.11 -35.94
N VAL A 38 -6.50 -12.76 -35.00
CA VAL A 38 -6.14 -12.58 -33.59
C VAL A 38 -6.13 -13.92 -32.81
N SER A 39 -6.78 -14.97 -33.35
CA SER A 39 -6.84 -16.28 -32.69
C SER A 39 -5.54 -17.10 -32.80
N CYS A 40 -4.71 -16.89 -33.84
CA CYS A 40 -3.45 -17.64 -33.99
C CYS A 40 -2.27 -17.11 -33.15
N ARG A 41 -2.36 -15.90 -32.58
CA ARG A 41 -1.25 -15.33 -31.78
C ARG A 41 -1.24 -15.80 -30.32
N GLY A 42 -2.41 -16.17 -29.78
CA GLY A 42 -2.55 -16.70 -28.43
C GLY A 42 -2.13 -18.16 -28.30
N PHE A 43 -2.31 -18.96 -29.35
CA PHE A 43 -1.99 -20.39 -29.34
C PHE A 43 -0.48 -20.66 -29.40
N VAL A 44 0.28 -19.91 -30.20
CA VAL A 44 1.73 -20.08 -30.33
C VAL A 44 2.48 -19.70 -29.04
N LYS A 45 2.00 -18.69 -28.30
CA LYS A 45 2.59 -18.31 -27.00
C LYS A 45 2.40 -19.37 -25.92
N LYS A 46 1.25 -20.07 -25.92
CA LYS A 46 0.96 -21.13 -24.95
C LYS A 46 1.81 -22.39 -25.22
N PHE A 47 2.06 -22.72 -26.48
CA PHE A 47 2.98 -23.82 -26.85
C PHE A 47 4.44 -23.51 -26.53
N ALA A 48 4.91 -22.28 -26.78
CA ALA A 48 6.27 -21.87 -26.41
C ALA A 48 6.51 -21.93 -24.90
N LEU A 49 5.52 -21.53 -24.09
CA LEU A 49 5.59 -21.60 -22.63
C LEU A 49 5.60 -23.06 -22.13
N ALA A 50 4.79 -23.94 -22.74
CA ALA A 50 4.75 -25.35 -22.40
C ALA A 50 6.07 -26.08 -22.72
N ILE A 51 6.70 -25.77 -23.86
CA ILE A 51 8.02 -26.32 -24.24
C ILE A 51 9.11 -25.80 -23.30
N SER A 52 9.06 -24.53 -22.91
CA SER A 52 10.00 -23.94 -21.94
C SER A 52 9.90 -24.57 -20.54
N ILE A 53 8.68 -24.88 -20.08
CA ILE A 53 8.46 -25.56 -18.80
C ILE A 53 8.96 -27.01 -18.87
N LEU A 54 8.70 -27.70 -19.99
CA LEU A 54 9.19 -29.07 -20.17
C LEU A 54 10.72 -29.15 -20.17
N ALA A 55 11.39 -28.17 -20.79
CA ALA A 55 12.85 -28.09 -20.81
C ALA A 55 13.44 -27.84 -19.41
N LEU A 56 12.81 -26.98 -18.59
CA LEU A 56 13.23 -26.74 -17.20
C LEU A 56 13.04 -27.96 -16.30
N VAL A 57 11.97 -28.73 -16.51
CA VAL A 57 11.73 -29.98 -15.79
C VAL A 57 12.79 -31.03 -16.14
N VAL A 58 13.12 -31.19 -17.43
CA VAL A 58 14.18 -32.11 -17.87
C VAL A 58 15.55 -31.68 -17.32
N PHE A 59 15.86 -30.37 -17.31
CA PHE A 59 17.11 -29.86 -16.75
C PHE A 59 17.20 -30.13 -15.23
N TYR A 60 16.10 -29.95 -14.50
CA TYR A 60 16.02 -30.24 -13.06
C TYR A 60 16.25 -31.73 -12.74
N PHE A 61 15.69 -32.63 -13.56
CA PHE A 61 15.92 -34.08 -13.40
C PHE A 61 17.38 -34.48 -13.69
N ILE A 62 18.02 -33.90 -14.73
CA ILE A 62 19.44 -34.16 -15.04
C ILE A 62 20.37 -33.64 -13.92
N THR A 63 20.07 -32.46 -13.35
CA THR A 63 20.88 -31.93 -12.23
C THR A 63 20.69 -32.70 -10.93
N LYS A 64 19.51 -33.29 -10.70
CA LYS A 64 19.24 -34.10 -9.52
C LYS A 64 20.01 -35.44 -9.56
N GLU A 65 20.11 -36.05 -10.74
CA GLU A 65 20.83 -37.31 -10.96
C GLU A 65 22.36 -37.15 -10.79
N HIS A 66 22.92 -35.96 -11.06
CA HIS A 66 24.33 -35.67 -10.80
C HIS A 66 24.67 -35.39 -9.33
N SER A 67 23.69 -35.03 -8.49
CA SER A 67 23.93 -34.72 -7.07
C SER A 67 23.99 -35.93 -6.15
N GLU A 68 23.59 -37.11 -6.63
CA GLU A 68 23.62 -38.36 -5.84
C GLU A 68 24.94 -39.16 -5.99
N ILE A 69 25.89 -38.71 -6.81
CA ILE A 69 27.18 -39.42 -7.02
C ILE A 69 28.33 -38.85 -6.16
N GLU A 70 28.16 -37.72 -5.48
CA GLU A 70 29.28 -37.03 -4.79
C GLU A 70 29.17 -36.93 -3.25
N LYS A 71 28.55 -37.92 -2.60
CA LYS A 71 28.65 -38.07 -1.13
C LYS A 71 28.99 -39.50 -0.69
N PHE A 72 30.25 -39.86 -0.91
CA PHE A 72 30.96 -40.87 -0.12
C PHE A 72 32.39 -40.37 0.12
N SER A 73 32.90 -40.55 1.34
CA SER A 73 34.17 -40.00 1.92
C SER A 73 33.95 -38.62 2.56
N ASP A 74 34.03 -38.38 3.87
CA ASP A 74 34.76 -39.06 4.93
C ASP A 74 34.04 -39.07 6.29
N LYS A 75 34.42 -40.08 7.06
CA LYS A 75 34.03 -40.42 8.42
C LYS A 75 35.08 -39.87 9.40
N ASN A 76 34.63 -39.70 10.66
CA ASN A 76 35.40 -39.85 11.90
C ASN A 76 36.34 -38.69 12.29
N ASP A 77 36.52 -38.26 13.54
CA ASP A 77 36.08 -38.67 14.88
C ASP A 77 36.31 -37.48 15.85
N SER A 78 35.54 -37.39 16.94
CA SER A 78 36.04 -37.40 18.34
C SER A 78 35.13 -36.62 19.31
N GLU A 79 35.00 -37.22 20.48
CA GLU A 79 34.03 -36.96 21.55
C GLU A 79 34.43 -35.86 22.55
N ASN A 80 33.43 -35.53 23.37
CA ASN A 80 33.47 -35.23 24.80
C ASN A 80 33.62 -33.77 25.30
N ALA A 81 32.45 -33.26 25.73
CA ALA A 81 32.09 -32.91 27.11
C ALA A 81 32.85 -31.79 27.85
N VAL A 82 32.09 -30.80 28.33
CA VAL A 82 31.85 -30.46 29.75
C VAL A 82 31.46 -28.98 29.88
N SER A 83 30.34 -28.75 30.57
CA SER A 83 29.85 -27.46 31.02
C SER A 83 30.64 -26.94 32.23
N LYS A 84 30.83 -25.60 32.31
CA LYS A 84 30.84 -24.81 33.56
C LYS A 84 30.93 -23.30 33.28
N ASP A 85 29.79 -22.65 33.47
CA ASP A 85 29.56 -21.58 34.44
C ASP A 85 30.28 -20.20 34.39
N LEU A 86 29.42 -19.18 34.35
CA LEU A 86 29.49 -17.83 34.94
C LEU A 86 30.75 -16.96 34.82
N LYS A 87 30.58 -15.81 34.14
CA LYS A 87 30.87 -14.49 34.74
C LYS A 87 30.08 -13.37 34.07
N ARG A 88 28.97 -13.02 34.72
CA ARG A 88 28.24 -11.76 34.61
C ARG A 88 29.16 -10.62 35.07
N LYS A 89 29.46 -9.65 34.19
CA LYS A 89 30.05 -8.37 34.59
C LYS A 89 28.94 -7.32 34.60
N GLU A 90 28.54 -6.95 35.81
CA GLU A 90 27.86 -5.70 36.12
C GLU A 90 28.62 -4.52 35.52
N LYS A 91 27.89 -3.63 34.84
CA LYS A 91 28.33 -2.26 34.62
C LYS A 91 27.23 -1.32 35.10
N SER A 92 27.44 -0.88 36.34
CA SER A 92 27.19 0.47 36.87
C SER A 92 26.06 1.25 36.21
N THR A 93 24.91 1.23 36.89
CA THR A 93 23.86 2.24 36.86
C THR A 93 24.48 3.63 37.03
N ILE A 94 24.33 4.49 36.03
CA ILE A 94 24.31 5.94 36.24
C ILE A 94 22.87 6.34 35.97
N GLU A 95 22.14 6.57 37.07
CA GLU A 95 20.88 7.28 37.07
C GLU A 95 21.13 8.65 36.43
N THR A 96 20.68 8.78 35.18
CA THR A 96 20.26 10.09 34.69
C THR A 96 18.75 10.06 34.74
N ASP A 97 18.27 10.71 35.79
CA ASP A 97 16.92 11.15 36.00
C ASP A 97 16.50 12.04 34.82
N ILE A 98 16.12 11.41 33.70
CA ILE A 98 15.37 12.09 32.64
C ILE A 98 13.93 11.98 33.08
N GLY A 99 13.49 13.06 33.74
CA GLY A 99 12.11 13.27 34.12
C GLY A 99 11.18 12.86 32.98
N VAL A 100 10.16 12.10 33.38
CA VAL A 100 8.91 11.84 32.66
C VAL A 100 8.72 12.85 31.54
N SER A 101 8.95 12.39 30.30
CA SER A 101 8.75 13.19 29.09
C SER A 101 7.43 13.92 29.21
N GLU A 102 7.52 15.24 29.13
CA GLU A 102 6.44 16.13 28.71
C GLU A 102 5.62 15.41 27.63
N LEU A 103 4.30 15.38 27.79
CA LEU A 103 3.39 14.61 26.92
C LEU A 103 3.64 14.96 25.46
N ALA A 104 4.36 14.10 24.74
CA ALA A 104 4.66 14.31 23.33
C ALA A 104 3.35 14.39 22.53
N SER A 105 3.26 15.39 21.67
CA SER A 105 2.12 15.63 20.80
C SER A 105 1.99 14.56 19.71
N ALA A 106 0.82 14.46 19.09
CA ALA A 106 0.59 13.53 18.00
C ALA A 106 1.54 13.77 16.81
N GLU A 107 1.91 15.03 16.55
CA GLU A 107 2.83 15.41 15.47
C GLU A 107 4.28 15.05 15.80
N GLU A 108 4.70 15.16 17.05
CA GLU A 108 6.05 14.73 17.47
C GLU A 108 6.22 13.23 17.30
N TYR A 109 5.24 12.44 17.76
CA TYR A 109 5.25 10.98 17.53
C TYR A 109 5.26 10.62 16.04
N LEU A 110 4.45 11.30 15.24
CA LEU A 110 4.40 11.08 13.79
C LEU A 110 5.74 11.41 13.13
N LEU A 111 6.32 12.58 13.44
CA LEU A 111 7.59 13.02 12.89
C LEU A 111 8.69 12.01 13.22
N GLU A 112 8.80 11.62 14.49
CA GLU A 112 9.81 10.68 14.92
C GLU A 112 9.63 9.30 14.26
N ALA A 113 8.39 8.80 14.20
CA ALA A 113 8.08 7.55 13.50
C ALA A 113 8.54 7.58 12.03
N LYS A 114 8.30 8.69 11.33
CA LYS A 114 8.71 8.85 9.92
C LYS A 114 10.22 8.89 9.76
N GLU A 115 10.94 9.55 10.67
CA GLU A 115 12.40 9.58 10.63
C GLU A 115 12.99 8.20 10.92
N ILE A 116 12.52 7.48 11.95
CA ILE A 116 12.97 6.11 12.25
C ILE A 116 12.73 5.18 11.06
N ARG A 117 11.51 5.22 10.48
CA ARG A 117 11.16 4.42 9.31
C ARG A 117 12.08 4.73 8.13
N ARG A 118 12.36 6.01 7.86
CA ARG A 118 13.30 6.44 6.80
C ARG A 118 14.72 5.94 7.06
N CYS A 119 15.14 5.89 8.32
CA CYS A 119 16.48 5.44 8.71
C CYS A 119 16.60 3.91 8.84
N SER A 120 15.50 3.16 8.83
CA SER A 120 15.47 1.71 9.07
C SER A 120 16.33 0.86 8.12
N ALA A 121 16.50 1.31 6.87
CA ALA A 121 17.23 0.60 5.81
C ALA A 121 18.62 1.18 5.51
N ILE A 122 19.13 2.06 6.37
CA ILE A 122 20.41 2.76 6.19
C ILE A 122 21.42 2.19 7.20
N PRO A 123 22.72 2.08 6.85
CA PRO A 123 23.74 1.69 7.80
C PRO A 123 23.68 2.53 9.08
N LYS A 124 23.83 1.91 10.25
CA LYS A 124 23.75 2.60 11.54
C LYS A 124 25.10 3.06 12.06
N THR A 125 26.18 2.48 11.53
CA THR A 125 27.56 2.75 11.94
C THR A 125 28.47 2.94 10.73
N GLN A 126 29.61 3.59 10.92
CA GLN A 126 30.61 3.76 9.86
C GLN A 126 31.08 2.40 9.32
N ASP A 127 31.30 1.41 10.19
CA ASP A 127 31.72 0.06 9.78
C ASP A 127 30.66 -0.64 8.90
N GLU A 128 29.38 -0.44 9.20
CA GLU A 128 28.29 -0.94 8.35
C GLU A 128 28.23 -0.21 7.01
N LEU A 129 28.48 1.11 7.00
CA LEU A 129 28.54 1.90 5.78
C LEU A 129 29.69 1.45 4.89
N ASP A 130 30.89 1.24 5.44
CA ASP A 130 32.06 0.81 4.68
C ASP A 130 31.85 -0.57 4.03
N LYS A 131 31.20 -1.50 4.77
CA LYS A 131 30.79 -2.80 4.22
C LYS A 131 29.77 -2.65 3.10
N TRP A 132 28.78 -1.77 3.29
CA TRP A 132 27.78 -1.48 2.28
C TRP A 132 28.40 -0.87 1.01
N MET A 133 29.31 0.10 1.17
CA MET A 133 30.07 0.74 0.08
C MET A 133 30.89 -0.27 -0.73
N SER A 134 31.57 -1.21 -0.06
CA SER A 134 32.31 -2.27 -0.73
C SER A 134 31.39 -3.11 -1.63
N LYS A 135 30.22 -3.49 -1.11
CA LYS A 135 29.23 -4.31 -1.82
C LYS A 135 28.63 -3.59 -3.04
N VAL A 136 28.22 -2.34 -2.90
CA VAL A 136 27.56 -1.61 -4.00
C VAL A 136 28.55 -1.26 -5.12
N ASN A 137 29.82 -1.03 -4.79
CA ASN A 137 30.87 -0.86 -5.79
C ASN A 137 31.16 -2.16 -6.56
N GLU A 138 31.14 -3.31 -5.88
CA GLU A 138 31.30 -4.62 -6.53
C GLU A 138 30.16 -4.93 -7.51
N VAL A 139 28.92 -4.64 -7.11
CA VAL A 139 27.72 -4.89 -7.94
C VAL A 139 27.54 -3.84 -9.04
N GLY A 140 28.21 -2.68 -8.93
CA GLY A 140 28.14 -1.60 -9.90
C GLY A 140 26.82 -0.82 -9.83
N GLU A 141 26.33 -0.54 -8.62
CA GLU A 141 25.12 0.26 -8.42
C GLU A 141 25.27 1.69 -8.98
N PRO A 142 24.19 2.33 -9.45
CA PRO A 142 24.24 3.70 -9.95
C PRO A 142 24.73 4.70 -8.91
N TYR A 143 25.51 5.69 -9.36
CA TYR A 143 26.07 6.74 -8.50
C TYR A 143 24.96 7.52 -7.76
N GLU A 144 23.84 7.80 -8.42
CA GLU A 144 22.72 8.52 -7.83
C GLU A 144 22.11 7.78 -6.63
N TYR A 145 22.05 6.44 -6.70
CA TYR A 145 21.58 5.62 -5.59
C TYR A 145 22.59 5.64 -4.43
N ILE A 146 23.89 5.59 -4.75
CA ILE A 146 24.95 5.65 -3.74
C ILE A 146 24.89 6.97 -2.96
N GLU A 147 24.80 8.09 -3.69
CA GLU A 147 24.67 9.42 -3.09
C GLU A 147 23.39 9.57 -2.24
N GLU A 148 22.26 9.00 -2.68
CA GLU A 148 21.02 9.01 -1.89
C GLU A 148 21.22 8.33 -0.52
N VAL A 149 21.86 7.16 -0.50
CA VAL A 149 22.10 6.42 0.75
C VAL A 149 23.10 7.15 1.63
N LEU A 150 24.17 7.73 1.07
CA LEU A 150 25.15 8.51 1.83
C LEU A 150 24.51 9.75 2.46
N SER A 151 23.69 10.50 1.71
CA SER A 151 22.96 11.65 2.25
C SER A 151 22.04 11.23 3.41
N ARG A 152 21.35 10.09 3.27
CA ARG A 152 20.48 9.56 4.31
C ARG A 152 21.27 9.09 5.52
N PHE A 153 22.43 8.47 5.34
CA PHE A 153 23.33 8.07 6.41
C PHE A 153 23.76 9.26 7.26
N GLU A 154 24.26 10.33 6.62
CA GLU A 154 24.66 11.54 7.31
C GLU A 154 23.50 12.11 8.15
N ARG A 155 22.31 12.23 7.56
CA ARG A 155 21.11 12.68 8.27
C ARG A 155 20.75 11.76 9.44
N CYS A 156 20.68 10.46 9.21
CA CYS A 156 20.24 9.48 10.20
C CYS A 156 21.23 9.33 11.36
N SER A 157 22.53 9.55 11.12
CA SER A 157 23.58 9.48 12.15
C SER A 157 23.47 10.59 13.20
N GLN A 158 22.76 11.69 12.89
CA GLN A 158 22.59 12.84 13.79
C GLN A 158 21.41 12.68 14.76
N PHE A 159 20.51 11.73 14.50
CA PHE A 159 19.33 11.53 15.34
C PHE A 159 19.59 10.52 16.46
N ASN A 160 19.18 10.89 17.67
CA ASN A 160 19.09 9.96 18.79
C ASN A 160 17.60 9.67 19.05
N PHE A 161 17.10 8.58 18.48
CA PHE A 161 15.68 8.22 18.57
C PHE A 161 15.33 7.73 19.98
N ILE A 162 14.13 8.07 20.44
CA ILE A 162 13.55 7.63 21.71
C ILE A 162 13.23 6.12 21.67
N SER A 163 12.87 5.62 20.48
CA SER A 163 12.57 4.20 20.24
C SER A 163 12.91 3.78 18.82
N ASP A 164 13.28 2.53 18.64
CA ASP A 164 13.47 1.89 17.33
C ASP A 164 12.13 1.41 16.72
N ASP A 165 11.06 1.29 17.52
CA ASP A 165 9.75 0.77 17.07
C ASP A 165 8.86 1.90 16.56
N PHE A 166 9.12 2.31 15.31
CA PHE A 166 8.35 3.38 14.67
C PHE A 166 6.84 3.07 14.58
N VAL A 167 6.45 1.79 14.52
CA VAL A 167 5.03 1.41 14.46
C VAL A 167 4.32 1.76 15.77
N GLU A 168 4.98 1.57 16.91
CA GLU A 168 4.43 1.95 18.20
C GLU A 168 4.23 3.46 18.31
N LEU A 169 5.16 4.26 17.78
CA LEU A 169 5.01 5.70 17.72
C LEU A 169 3.86 6.13 16.80
N LEU A 170 3.64 5.43 15.67
CA LEU A 170 2.44 5.64 14.85
C LEU A 170 1.16 5.34 15.63
N PHE A 171 1.11 4.27 16.42
CA PHE A 171 -0.06 3.97 17.25
C PHE A 171 -0.35 5.09 18.25
N LYS A 172 0.67 5.59 18.94
CA LYS A 172 0.50 6.72 19.87
C LYS A 172 0.00 7.99 19.17
N ALA A 173 0.56 8.31 18.00
CA ALA A 173 0.08 9.46 17.21
C ALA A 173 -1.40 9.31 16.80
N ILE A 174 -1.81 8.11 16.39
CA ILE A 174 -3.19 7.80 16.01
C ILE A 174 -4.14 7.85 17.22
N GLU A 175 -3.72 7.33 18.36
CA GLU A 175 -4.51 7.39 19.61
C GLU A 175 -4.75 8.84 20.06
N LEU A 176 -3.84 9.75 19.71
CA LEU A 176 -3.99 11.19 19.88
C LEU A 176 -4.75 11.89 18.74
N GLY A 177 -5.31 11.14 17.79
CA GLY A 177 -6.17 11.65 16.72
C GLY A 177 -5.46 12.03 15.41
N SER A 178 -4.19 11.64 15.22
CA SER A 178 -3.46 12.00 13.98
C SER A 178 -3.94 11.20 12.76
N ASP A 179 -4.67 11.88 11.88
CA ASP A 179 -5.12 11.34 10.59
C ASP A 179 -3.95 11.05 9.63
N ASN A 180 -2.90 11.87 9.68
CA ASN A 180 -1.68 11.63 8.92
C ASN A 180 -0.94 10.36 9.38
N ALA A 181 -0.96 10.06 10.68
CA ALA A 181 -0.36 8.84 11.20
C ALA A 181 -1.13 7.58 10.74
N VAL A 182 -2.45 7.67 10.57
CA VAL A 182 -3.23 6.60 9.93
C VAL A 182 -2.74 6.37 8.49
N ALA A 183 -2.55 7.44 7.71
CA ALA A 183 -2.05 7.32 6.34
C ALA A 183 -0.65 6.65 6.28
N GLU A 184 0.26 7.02 7.18
CA GLU A 184 1.57 6.37 7.30
C GLU A 184 1.46 4.91 7.71
N LEU A 185 0.57 4.57 8.66
CA LEU A 185 0.33 3.20 9.10
C LEU A 185 -0.17 2.30 7.95
N TRP A 186 -1.05 2.82 7.08
CA TRP A 186 -1.50 2.08 5.90
C TRP A 186 -0.40 1.83 4.88
N ALA A 187 0.66 2.64 4.87
CA ALA A 187 1.83 2.42 4.04
C ALA A 187 2.81 1.40 4.66
N VAL A 188 2.65 1.00 5.92
CA VAL A 188 3.49 -0.01 6.58
C VAL A 188 3.17 -1.40 6.01
N SER A 189 4.20 -2.03 5.45
CA SER A 189 4.10 -3.40 4.93
C SER A 189 4.04 -4.42 6.06
N ASP A 190 3.49 -5.61 5.76
CA ASP A 190 3.48 -6.74 6.71
C ASP A 190 4.91 -7.06 7.20
N ARG A 191 5.92 -6.93 6.33
CA ARG A 191 7.33 -7.17 6.67
C ARG A 191 7.82 -6.15 7.70
N GLU A 192 7.63 -4.86 7.44
CA GLU A 192 8.04 -3.81 8.37
C GLU A 192 7.36 -3.97 9.73
N TYR A 193 6.06 -4.27 9.74
CA TYR A 193 5.31 -4.54 10.96
C TYR A 193 5.86 -5.75 11.72
N PHE A 194 6.16 -6.85 11.03
CA PHE A 194 6.70 -8.04 11.68
C PHE A 194 8.09 -7.82 12.24
N GLN A 195 8.96 -7.12 11.49
CA GLN A 195 10.29 -6.74 11.96
C GLN A 195 10.20 -5.89 13.23
N SER A 196 9.30 -4.89 13.25
CA SER A 196 9.15 -4.01 14.41
C SER A 196 8.65 -4.75 15.65
N LYS A 197 7.85 -5.82 15.47
CA LYS A 197 7.32 -6.64 16.56
C LYS A 197 8.15 -7.91 16.86
N GLY A 198 9.31 -8.09 16.22
CA GLY A 198 10.17 -9.26 16.43
C GLY A 198 9.53 -10.58 15.96
N LEU A 199 8.76 -10.53 14.89
CA LEU A 199 7.94 -11.63 14.34
C LEU A 199 8.50 -12.20 13.03
N ASP A 200 9.81 -12.13 12.83
CA ASP A 200 10.45 -12.50 11.55
C ASP A 200 10.45 -14.01 11.26
N GLU A 201 10.40 -14.85 12.30
CA GLU A 201 10.51 -16.31 12.21
C GLU A 201 9.20 -17.02 12.58
N LEU A 202 8.10 -16.62 11.93
CA LEU A 202 6.80 -17.26 12.14
C LEU A 202 6.56 -18.42 11.18
N SER A 203 5.79 -19.41 11.65
CA SER A 203 5.15 -20.40 10.79
C SER A 203 4.27 -19.70 9.74
N ARG A 204 3.94 -20.40 8.66
CA ARG A 204 3.01 -19.86 7.64
C ARG A 204 1.65 -19.55 8.27
N GLU A 205 1.15 -20.43 9.12
CA GLU A 205 -0.14 -20.30 9.78
C GLU A 205 -0.16 -19.08 10.72
N ASP A 206 0.91 -18.87 11.49
CA ASP A 206 0.99 -17.73 12.40
C ASP A 206 1.25 -16.42 11.67
N THR A 207 2.00 -16.45 10.56
CA THR A 207 2.12 -15.32 9.63
C THR A 207 0.75 -14.85 9.15
N ILE A 208 -0.10 -15.77 8.68
CA ILE A 208 -1.45 -15.45 8.22
C ILE A 208 -2.29 -14.84 9.36
N LYS A 209 -2.24 -15.43 10.56
CA LYS A 209 -2.96 -14.89 11.73
C LYS A 209 -2.51 -13.48 12.07
N GLN A 210 -1.21 -13.20 12.04
CA GLN A 210 -0.67 -11.88 12.36
C GLN A 210 -1.03 -10.84 11.30
N ARG A 211 -1.04 -11.20 10.01
CA ARG A 211 -1.55 -10.31 8.95
C ARG A 211 -3.02 -9.95 9.16
N VAL A 212 -3.86 -10.93 9.47
CA VAL A 212 -5.28 -10.67 9.75
C VAL A 212 -5.45 -9.76 10.96
N LYS A 213 -4.69 -9.98 12.04
CA LYS A 213 -4.69 -9.10 13.22
C LYS A 213 -4.25 -7.68 12.88
N PHE A 214 -3.18 -7.53 12.11
CA PHE A 214 -2.67 -6.22 11.73
C PHE A 214 -3.63 -5.47 10.80
N ASN A 215 -4.24 -6.16 9.84
CA ASN A 215 -5.28 -5.56 9.00
C ASN A 215 -6.48 -5.12 9.83
N LYS A 216 -7.00 -5.96 10.74
CA LYS A 216 -8.07 -5.57 11.67
C LYS A 216 -7.73 -4.32 12.47
N LEU A 217 -6.49 -4.24 12.94
CA LEU A 217 -6.01 -3.08 13.68
C LEU A 217 -6.02 -1.80 12.83
N LYS A 218 -5.53 -1.85 11.57
CA LYS A 218 -5.56 -0.72 10.65
C LYS A 218 -6.96 -0.18 10.41
N TYR A 219 -7.94 -1.06 10.18
CA TYR A 219 -9.35 -0.66 10.06
C TYR A 219 -9.83 0.03 11.34
N ARG A 220 -9.74 -0.65 12.49
CA ARG A 220 -10.21 -0.11 13.77
C ARG A 220 -9.63 1.27 14.10
N LEU A 221 -8.34 1.45 13.89
CA LEU A 221 -7.64 2.72 14.13
C LEU A 221 -8.13 3.82 13.18
N SER A 222 -8.32 3.49 11.89
CA SER A 222 -8.89 4.43 10.91
C SER A 222 -10.32 4.80 11.26
N GLU A 223 -11.14 3.84 11.72
CA GLU A 223 -12.53 4.10 12.16
C GLU A 223 -12.54 5.05 13.36
N SER A 224 -11.63 4.86 14.31
CA SER A 224 -11.50 5.74 15.47
C SER A 224 -11.21 7.19 15.07
N VAL A 225 -10.26 7.41 14.17
CA VAL A 225 -9.87 8.76 13.72
C VAL A 225 -10.91 9.36 12.77
N ALA A 226 -11.56 8.54 11.92
CA ALA A 226 -12.68 8.99 11.09
C ALA A 226 -13.84 9.54 11.94
N LEU A 227 -14.13 8.89 13.08
CA LEU A 227 -15.17 9.32 14.02
C LEU A 227 -14.83 10.61 14.79
N THR A 228 -13.61 11.13 14.69
CA THR A 228 -13.23 12.44 15.22
C THR A 228 -12.99 13.46 14.10
N GLY A 229 -13.40 13.16 12.87
CA GLY A 229 -13.30 14.08 11.73
C GLY A 229 -12.08 13.88 10.83
N GLY A 230 -11.32 12.80 10.98
CA GLY A 230 -10.19 12.48 10.10
C GLY A 230 -10.64 12.18 8.67
N GLU A 231 -10.55 13.17 7.79
CA GLU A 231 -11.05 13.08 6.41
C GLU A 231 -10.27 12.06 5.55
N GLN A 232 -8.96 11.94 5.74
CA GLN A 232 -8.14 10.94 5.04
C GLN A 232 -8.49 9.54 5.54
N SER A 233 -8.75 9.37 6.83
CA SER A 233 -9.22 8.11 7.41
C SER A 233 -10.58 7.70 6.84
N ILE A 234 -11.51 8.64 6.66
CA ILE A 234 -12.81 8.36 6.02
C ILE A 234 -12.60 7.89 4.58
N LEU A 235 -11.85 8.65 3.78
CA LEU A 235 -11.57 8.29 2.39
C LEU A 235 -10.82 6.96 2.28
N ARG A 236 -9.92 6.68 3.23
CA ARG A 236 -9.21 5.42 3.34
C ARG A 236 -10.20 4.28 3.55
N LEU A 237 -11.06 4.34 4.57
CA LEU A 237 -12.05 3.30 4.85
C LEU A 237 -12.95 3.02 3.64
N VAL A 238 -13.42 4.07 2.96
CA VAL A 238 -14.22 3.96 1.73
C VAL A 238 -13.46 3.23 0.61
N LYS A 239 -12.15 3.46 0.45
CA LYS A 239 -11.32 2.76 -0.53
C LYS A 239 -11.05 1.30 -0.16
N GLU A 240 -10.78 1.04 1.11
CA GLU A 240 -10.36 -0.28 1.55
C GLU A 240 -11.55 -1.25 1.60
N TYR A 241 -12.72 -0.80 2.09
CA TYR A 241 -13.94 -1.61 2.10
C TYR A 241 -14.49 -1.96 0.71
N GLN A 242 -14.08 -1.27 -0.36
CA GLN A 242 -14.40 -1.67 -1.73
C GLN A 242 -13.76 -3.00 -2.12
N ASN A 243 -12.66 -3.36 -1.47
CA ASN A 243 -11.86 -4.52 -1.85
C ASN A 243 -11.91 -5.62 -0.78
N TYR A 244 -12.00 -5.24 0.49
CA TYR A 244 -11.87 -6.17 1.60
C TYR A 244 -12.52 -5.63 2.88
N ASP A 245 -13.18 -6.49 3.64
CA ASP A 245 -13.57 -6.22 5.03
C ASP A 245 -12.95 -7.32 5.90
N PRO A 246 -12.17 -6.96 6.93
CA PRO A 246 -11.53 -7.96 7.78
C PRO A 246 -12.49 -8.84 8.58
N ASP A 247 -13.76 -8.45 8.72
CA ASP A 247 -14.77 -9.24 9.43
C ASP A 247 -15.40 -10.32 8.54
N THR A 248 -15.59 -10.02 7.26
CA THR A 248 -16.29 -10.91 6.31
C THR A 248 -15.35 -11.58 5.30
N GLY A 249 -14.14 -11.04 5.13
CA GLY A 249 -13.17 -11.44 4.11
C GLY A 249 -13.52 -10.99 2.69
N ASN A 250 -14.58 -10.22 2.49
CA ASN A 250 -15.10 -9.80 1.19
C ASN A 250 -15.29 -8.27 1.13
N PRO A 251 -15.41 -7.67 -0.06
CA PRO A 251 -15.87 -6.28 -0.18
C PRO A 251 -17.15 -6.02 0.64
N ASN A 252 -17.22 -4.85 1.27
CA ASN A 252 -18.37 -4.42 2.05
C ASN A 252 -18.93 -3.09 1.54
N TYR A 253 -19.71 -3.16 0.45
CA TYR A 253 -20.28 -1.97 -0.18
C TYR A 253 -21.25 -1.19 0.72
N LEU A 254 -21.91 -1.86 1.67
CA LEU A 254 -22.73 -1.20 2.69
C LEU A 254 -21.88 -0.25 3.54
N LYS A 255 -20.73 -0.72 4.07
CA LYS A 255 -19.78 0.14 4.80
C LYS A 255 -19.20 1.23 3.88
N VAL A 256 -18.93 0.92 2.60
CA VAL A 256 -18.43 1.94 1.66
C VAL A 256 -19.41 3.09 1.50
N ILE A 257 -20.69 2.80 1.22
CA ILE A 257 -21.72 3.85 1.10
C ILE A 257 -21.90 4.58 2.42
N ALA A 258 -21.94 3.86 3.55
CA ALA A 258 -22.14 4.49 4.84
C ALA A 258 -21.02 5.47 5.21
N TYR A 259 -19.75 5.09 5.03
CA TYR A 259 -18.63 6.00 5.27
C TYR A 259 -18.54 7.13 4.23
N ALA A 260 -18.95 6.88 2.98
CA ALA A 260 -19.01 7.93 1.96
C ALA A 260 -20.08 8.97 2.30
N ASP A 261 -21.30 8.54 2.66
CA ASP A 261 -22.39 9.44 3.07
C ASP A 261 -22.07 10.18 4.37
N PHE A 262 -21.43 9.50 5.32
CA PHE A 262 -20.91 10.12 6.53
C PHE A 262 -19.91 11.23 6.18
N GLY A 263 -18.91 10.92 5.36
CA GLY A 263 -17.90 11.89 4.93
C GLY A 263 -18.50 13.07 4.17
N LEU A 264 -19.40 12.84 3.21
CA LEU A 264 -20.05 13.92 2.44
C LEU A 264 -20.82 14.93 3.31
N LYS A 265 -21.18 14.56 4.54
CA LYS A 265 -21.82 15.47 5.50
C LYS A 265 -20.84 16.28 6.36
N ILE A 266 -19.59 15.83 6.51
CA ILE A 266 -18.65 16.42 7.50
C ILE A 266 -17.32 16.89 6.93
N VAL A 267 -16.89 16.40 5.75
CA VAL A 267 -15.60 16.80 5.18
C VAL A 267 -15.64 18.22 4.65
N GLU A 268 -14.57 18.96 4.87
CA GLU A 268 -14.35 20.32 4.38
C GLU A 268 -13.47 20.33 3.12
N ASP A 269 -12.57 19.36 2.97
CA ASP A 269 -11.71 19.26 1.78
C ASP A 269 -12.52 18.86 0.54
N ASN A 270 -12.55 19.75 -0.45
CA ASN A 270 -13.28 19.56 -1.70
C ASN A 270 -12.77 18.37 -2.54
N ASP A 271 -11.47 18.09 -2.52
CA ASP A 271 -10.91 16.97 -3.27
C ASP A 271 -11.32 15.63 -2.63
N ILE A 272 -11.39 15.58 -1.30
CA ILE A 272 -11.91 14.41 -0.57
C ILE A 272 -13.41 14.27 -0.85
N TYR A 273 -14.19 15.35 -0.72
CA TYR A 273 -15.62 15.37 -1.04
C TYR A 273 -15.90 14.78 -2.43
N LEU A 274 -15.22 15.27 -3.47
CA LEU A 274 -15.41 14.81 -4.85
C LEU A 274 -15.05 13.33 -5.03
N LYS A 275 -14.01 12.84 -4.35
CA LYS A 275 -13.63 11.42 -4.39
C LYS A 275 -14.67 10.55 -3.70
N LEU A 276 -15.21 10.98 -2.56
CA LEU A 276 -16.26 10.27 -1.84
C LEU A 276 -17.54 10.18 -2.68
N ASP A 277 -18.00 11.29 -3.24
CA ASP A 277 -19.20 11.32 -4.09
C ASP A 277 -19.00 10.42 -5.33
N PHE A 278 -17.86 10.53 -6.02
CA PHE A 278 -17.56 9.68 -7.17
C PHE A 278 -17.65 8.19 -6.84
N ILE A 279 -17.05 7.76 -5.72
CA ILE A 279 -17.09 6.36 -5.28
C ILE A 279 -18.53 5.94 -4.94
N LYS A 280 -19.26 6.78 -4.19
CA LYS A 280 -20.66 6.53 -3.82
C LYS A 280 -21.53 6.31 -5.06
N GLN A 281 -21.51 7.26 -6.02
CA GLN A 281 -22.33 7.18 -7.24
C GLN A 281 -22.06 5.89 -8.02
N ARG A 282 -20.79 5.48 -8.12
CA ARG A 282 -20.40 4.26 -8.84
C ARG A 282 -20.94 2.98 -8.19
N ILE A 283 -20.91 2.90 -6.87
CA ILE A 283 -21.36 1.71 -6.13
C ILE A 283 -22.89 1.66 -6.07
N HIS A 284 -23.53 2.81 -5.85
CA HIS A 284 -24.98 2.93 -5.72
C HIS A 284 -25.74 2.41 -6.96
N GLN A 285 -25.13 2.46 -8.15
CA GLN A 285 -25.72 1.93 -9.39
C GLN A 285 -26.03 0.42 -9.35
N ASN A 286 -25.36 -0.33 -8.48
CA ASN A 286 -25.45 -1.79 -8.42
C ASN A 286 -25.99 -2.31 -7.08
N MET A 287 -26.50 -1.44 -6.21
CA MET A 287 -27.01 -1.83 -4.89
C MET A 287 -28.51 -2.06 -4.90
N GLU A 288 -28.94 -3.05 -4.13
CA GLU A 288 -30.35 -3.30 -3.87
C GLU A 288 -30.91 -2.25 -2.89
N PHE A 289 -32.22 -1.98 -2.97
CA PHE A 289 -32.88 -0.99 -2.13
C PHE A 289 -32.68 -1.26 -0.62
N GLN A 290 -32.73 -2.54 -0.21
CA GLN A 290 -32.54 -2.92 1.19
C GLN A 290 -31.12 -2.62 1.69
N ASP A 291 -30.10 -2.76 0.84
CA ASP A 291 -28.72 -2.45 1.22
C ASP A 291 -28.51 -0.93 1.36
N ILE A 292 -29.21 -0.13 0.53
CA ILE A 292 -29.20 1.33 0.64
C ILE A 292 -29.81 1.78 1.98
N GLU A 293 -30.96 1.22 2.37
CA GLU A 293 -31.58 1.52 3.66
C GLU A 293 -30.67 1.15 4.85
N GLN A 294 -30.01 0.00 4.77
CA GLN A 294 -29.05 -0.40 5.81
C GLN A 294 -27.82 0.51 5.86
N ALA A 295 -27.29 0.94 4.71
CA ALA A 295 -26.19 1.89 4.66
C ALA A 295 -26.59 3.25 5.27
N GLN A 296 -27.82 3.71 5.04
CA GLN A 296 -28.35 4.92 5.67
C GLN A 296 -28.42 4.79 7.19
N MET A 297 -28.94 3.66 7.71
CA MET A 297 -28.95 3.40 9.15
C MET A 297 -27.55 3.40 9.76
N LEU A 298 -26.56 2.84 9.05
CA LEU A 298 -25.17 2.88 9.50
C LEU A 298 -24.60 4.30 9.46
N THR A 299 -24.90 5.06 8.42
CA THR A 299 -24.50 6.48 8.30
C THR A 299 -24.98 7.31 9.48
N GLU A 300 -26.26 7.19 9.86
CA GLU A 300 -26.81 7.95 10.99
C GLU A 300 -26.15 7.54 12.32
N LYS A 301 -25.79 6.26 12.49
CA LYS A 301 -25.00 5.82 13.65
C LYS A 301 -23.60 6.46 13.68
N LEU A 302 -22.94 6.59 12.53
CA LEU A 302 -21.62 7.24 12.44
C LEU A 302 -21.72 8.73 12.77
N LEU A 303 -22.73 9.44 12.24
CA LEU A 303 -22.97 10.86 12.53
C LEU A 303 -23.26 11.12 14.00
N ASN A 304 -24.09 10.27 14.63
CA ASN A 304 -24.36 10.40 16.07
C ASN A 304 -23.09 10.24 16.89
N LYS A 305 -22.24 9.24 16.58
CA LYS A 305 -20.95 9.05 17.26
C LYS A 305 -20.00 10.22 17.06
N PHE A 306 -19.96 10.79 15.85
CA PHE A 306 -19.18 11.99 15.57
C PHE A 306 -19.66 13.21 16.36
N GLY A 307 -20.98 13.39 16.52
CA GLY A 307 -21.54 14.44 17.36
C GLY A 307 -21.24 14.27 18.86
N GLU A 308 -21.05 13.03 19.33
CA GLU A 308 -20.67 12.72 20.71
C GLU A 308 -19.18 12.94 20.98
N SER A 309 -18.30 12.73 19.98
CA SER A 309 -16.85 12.90 20.09
C SER A 309 -16.37 14.33 19.86
N GLY A 310 -17.22 15.19 19.28
CA GLY A 310 -16.94 16.61 19.03
C GLY A 310 -17.31 17.58 20.15
N ASN A 311 -17.78 17.09 21.30
CA ASN A 311 -18.06 17.86 22.53
C ASN A 311 -17.02 17.55 23.62
#